data_AF-A0A7J9NF48-F1
#
_entry.id   AF-A0A7J9NF48-F1
#
_cell.length_a   1.000
_cell.length_b   1.000
_cell.length_c   1.000
_cell.angle_alpha   90.00
_cell.angle_beta   90.00
_cell.angle_gamma   90.00
#
_symmetry.space_group_name_H-M   'P 1'
#
loop_
_entity.id
_entity.type
_entity.pdbx_description
1 polymer ?
#
loop_
_entity_poly.entity_id
_entity_poly.type
_entity_poly.pdbx_seq_one_letter_code
_entity_poly.pdbx_strand_id
1 'polypeptide(L)'
;MYDRRVAALLDENDSADEWVLWKEISGGKQYLYPRLLFIITGKSPEKEKYEEKIKRLNLKCVAFRTMWLSAEEYPLLLGSADLGVCLHTSFSGLDLPMKVVDMFGCGLPVCAVSYSCIDELVKVEKNGLLFSSSSELADEFLVFYFTYQHWKML
;
A
#
# COMPACT_ATOMS: atom_id res chain seq x y z
N MET A 1 0.48 0.98 -17.49
CA MET A 1 0.83 0.14 -18.66
C MET A 1 2.14 -0.55 -18.31
N TYR A 2 2.08 -1.77 -17.74
CA TYR A 2 3.28 -2.52 -17.32
C TYR A 2 4.09 -2.93 -18.56
N ASP A 3 5.36 -2.55 -18.61
CA ASP A 3 6.25 -2.80 -19.73
C ASP A 3 6.60 -4.30 -19.82
N ARG A 4 6.19 -4.93 -20.93
CA ARG A 4 6.42 -6.34 -21.26
C ARG A 4 7.91 -6.72 -21.38
N ARG A 5 8.81 -5.74 -21.45
CA ARG A 5 10.26 -5.99 -21.59
C ARG A 5 10.92 -6.39 -20.28
N VAL A 6 10.37 -6.01 -19.14
CA VAL A 6 10.94 -6.33 -17.82
C VAL A 6 10.66 -7.78 -17.44
N ALA A 7 9.49 -8.32 -17.83
CA ALA A 7 9.13 -9.71 -17.56
C ALA A 7 9.98 -10.73 -18.35
N ALA A 8 10.51 -10.35 -19.52
CA ALA A 8 11.34 -11.23 -20.34
C ALA A 8 12.79 -11.39 -19.82
N LEU A 9 13.21 -10.58 -18.85
CA LEU A 9 14.57 -10.59 -18.30
C LEU A 9 14.73 -11.50 -17.07
N LEU A 10 13.63 -11.96 -16.47
CA LEU A 10 13.62 -12.85 -15.32
C LEU A 10 13.07 -14.21 -15.77
N ASP A 11 13.97 -15.13 -16.12
CA ASP A 11 13.67 -16.50 -16.56
C ASP A 11 13.15 -17.36 -15.39
N GLU A 12 12.07 -16.93 -14.74
CA GLU A 12 11.39 -17.66 -13.68
C GLU A 12 10.01 -18.16 -14.16
N ASN A 13 9.75 -19.44 -13.90
CA ASN A 13 8.66 -20.27 -14.43
C ASN A 13 7.26 -19.93 -13.86
N ASP A 14 7.01 -18.65 -13.52
CA ASP A 14 5.79 -18.12 -12.89
C ASP A 14 4.67 -17.76 -13.90
N SER A 15 4.96 -17.88 -15.20
CA SER A 15 4.07 -17.40 -16.26
C SER A 15 2.73 -18.14 -16.37
N ALA A 16 2.66 -19.39 -15.89
CA ALA A 16 1.45 -20.21 -15.98
C ALA A 16 0.37 -19.76 -14.98
N ASP A 17 0.75 -19.46 -13.75
CA ASP A 17 -0.17 -19.03 -12.69
C ASP A 17 -0.65 -17.59 -12.90
N GLU A 18 0.22 -16.70 -13.39
CA GLU A 18 -0.19 -15.36 -13.79
C GLU A 18 -1.19 -15.39 -14.95
N TRP A 19 -0.95 -16.19 -16.00
CA TRP A 19 -1.83 -16.26 -17.17
C TRP A 19 -3.24 -16.78 -16.82
N VAL A 20 -3.32 -17.76 -15.92
CA VAL A 20 -4.60 -18.26 -15.40
C VAL A 20 -5.32 -17.16 -14.62
N LEU A 21 -4.61 -16.45 -13.73
CA LEU A 21 -5.18 -15.34 -12.96
C LEU A 21 -5.72 -14.23 -13.89
N TRP A 22 -4.95 -13.84 -14.92
CA TRP A 22 -5.36 -12.84 -15.91
C TRP A 22 -6.60 -13.26 -16.71
N LYS A 23 -6.73 -14.55 -17.04
CA LYS A 23 -7.94 -15.11 -17.68
C LYS A 23 -9.15 -15.07 -16.76
N GLU A 24 -8.99 -15.36 -15.46
CA GLU A 24 -10.09 -15.29 -14.49
C GLU A 24 -10.55 -13.85 -14.25
N ILE A 25 -9.62 -12.89 -14.26
CA ILE A 25 -9.91 -11.46 -14.11
C ILE A 25 -10.70 -10.94 -15.33
N SER A 26 -10.26 -11.28 -16.54
CA SER A 26 -10.93 -10.88 -17.77
C SER A 26 -12.27 -11.61 -17.99
N GLY A 27 -12.49 -12.73 -17.29
CA GLY A 27 -13.75 -13.48 -17.27
C GLY A 27 -14.82 -12.97 -16.29
N GLY A 28 -14.57 -11.88 -15.54
CA GLY A 28 -15.58 -11.24 -14.68
C GLY A 28 -15.86 -11.96 -13.36
N LYS A 29 -14.94 -12.79 -12.88
CA LYS A 29 -15.06 -13.45 -11.57
C LYS A 29 -14.96 -12.40 -10.45
N GLN A 30 -16.03 -12.21 -9.66
CA GLN A 30 -15.99 -11.37 -8.47
C GLN A 30 -15.16 -12.06 -7.37
N TYR A 31 -14.13 -11.37 -6.89
CA TYR A 31 -13.36 -11.80 -5.73
C TYR A 31 -13.99 -11.22 -4.46
N LEU A 32 -14.04 -12.02 -3.39
CA LEU A 32 -14.51 -11.60 -2.07
C LEU A 32 -13.61 -10.50 -1.44
N TYR A 33 -12.37 -10.39 -1.90
CA TYR A 33 -11.36 -9.48 -1.37
C TYR A 33 -10.72 -8.65 -2.49
N PRO A 34 -10.32 -7.40 -2.20
CA PRO A 34 -9.65 -6.55 -3.18
C PRO A 34 -8.28 -7.10 -3.57
N ARG A 35 -7.86 -6.78 -4.79
CA ARG A 35 -6.47 -6.99 -5.23
C ARG A 35 -5.63 -5.81 -4.78
N LEU A 36 -4.63 -6.06 -3.95
CA LEU A 36 -3.77 -5.04 -3.36
C LEU A 36 -2.37 -5.09 -3.98
N LEU A 37 -1.86 -3.93 -4.36
CA LEU A 37 -0.47 -3.74 -4.73
C LEU A 37 0.18 -2.83 -3.68
N PHE A 38 1.08 -3.38 -2.88
CA PHE A 38 1.88 -2.59 -1.95
C PHE A 38 3.14 -2.11 -2.63
N ILE A 39 3.36 -0.79 -2.60
CA ILE A 39 4.61 -0.17 -3.02
C ILE A 39 5.33 0.32 -1.77
N ILE A 40 6.43 -0.33 -1.44
CA ILE A 40 7.24 -0.03 -0.27
C ILE A 40 8.44 0.80 -0.73
N THR A 41 8.47 2.07 -0.32
CA THR A 41 9.55 2.99 -0.67
C THR A 41 10.63 3.03 0.41
N GLY A 42 11.85 3.36 -0.01
CA GLY A 42 12.96 3.62 0.89
C GLY A 42 14.09 2.60 0.79
N LYS A 43 15.20 2.92 1.46
CA LYS A 43 16.43 2.11 1.48
C LYS A 43 16.66 1.69 2.92
N SER A 44 16.73 0.39 3.14
CA SER A 44 17.05 -0.21 4.44
C SER A 44 18.03 -1.37 4.23
N PRO A 45 19.03 -1.54 5.12
CA PRO A 45 19.88 -2.73 5.10
C PRO A 45 19.08 -4.02 5.30
N GLU A 46 17.89 -3.95 5.91
CA GLU A 46 17.02 -5.12 6.11
C GLU A 46 16.12 -5.44 4.90
N LYS A 47 16.22 -4.70 3.79
CA LYS A 47 15.33 -4.88 2.62
C LYS A 47 15.25 -6.34 2.16
N GLU A 48 16.40 -6.96 1.89
CA GLU A 48 16.47 -8.33 1.36
C GLU A 48 15.84 -9.35 2.32
N LYS A 49 16.06 -9.18 3.63
CA LYS A 49 15.46 -10.02 4.68
C LYS A 49 13.93 -9.99 4.62
N TYR A 50 13.32 -8.83 4.37
CA TYR A 50 11.86 -8.74 4.26
C TYR A 50 11.35 -9.23 2.90
N GLU A 51 12.08 -9.01 1.81
CA GLU A 51 11.73 -9.57 0.50
C GLU A 51 11.69 -11.10 0.53
N GLU A 52 12.67 -11.73 1.18
CA GLU A 52 12.68 -13.18 1.39
C GLU A 52 11.55 -13.69 2.30
N LYS A 53 11.08 -12.87 3.24
CA LYS A 53 9.87 -13.20 4.02
C LYS A 53 8.62 -13.10 3.15
N ILE A 54 8.51 -12.04 2.35
CA ILE A 54 7.37 -11.80 1.45
C ILE A 54 7.24 -12.92 0.42
N LYS A 55 8.34 -13.34 -0.21
CA LYS A 55 8.36 -14.46 -1.17
C LYS A 55 7.82 -15.77 -0.60
N ARG A 56 7.96 -15.98 0.71
CA ARG A 56 7.47 -17.16 1.41
C ARG A 56 5.99 -17.08 1.78
N LEU A 57 5.35 -15.90 1.63
CA LEU A 57 3.92 -15.74 1.86
C LEU A 57 3.15 -16.22 0.62
N ASN A 58 2.21 -17.15 0.81
CA ASN A 58 1.33 -17.60 -0.26
C ASN A 58 0.07 -16.72 -0.35
N LEU A 59 0.21 -15.51 -0.91
CA LEU A 59 -0.87 -14.53 -1.02
C LEU A 59 -1.44 -14.51 -2.45
N LYS A 60 -2.77 -14.66 -2.57
CA LYS A 60 -3.46 -14.73 -3.88
C LYS A 60 -3.83 -13.37 -4.46
N CYS A 61 -4.15 -12.41 -3.59
CA CYS A 61 -4.68 -11.11 -3.98
C CYS A 61 -3.73 -9.95 -3.65
N VAL A 62 -2.49 -10.24 -3.24
CA VAL A 62 -1.55 -9.23 -2.77
C VAL A 62 -0.23 -9.37 -3.52
N ALA A 63 0.27 -8.26 -4.06
CA ALA A 63 1.60 -8.17 -4.63
C ALA A 63 2.40 -7.06 -3.94
N PHE A 64 3.73 -7.21 -3.92
CA PHE A 64 4.64 -6.23 -3.34
C PHE A 64 5.64 -5.75 -4.38
N ARG A 65 5.98 -4.46 -4.32
CA ARG A 65 7.11 -3.86 -5.04
C ARG A 65 7.89 -2.99 -4.06
N THR A 66 9.20 -3.19 -4.02
CA THR A 66 10.11 -2.34 -3.25
C THR A 66 10.88 -1.46 -4.22
N MET A 67 11.01 -0.16 -3.93
CA MET A 67 11.79 0.72 -4.79
C MET A 67 12.40 1.89 -4.03
N TRP A 68 13.55 2.33 -4.51
CA TRP A 68 14.10 3.63 -4.15
C TRP A 68 13.61 4.65 -5.18
N LEU A 69 13.25 5.84 -4.72
CA LEU A 69 12.75 6.92 -5.56
C LEU A 69 13.57 8.16 -5.30
N SER A 70 13.74 8.97 -6.34
CA SER A 70 14.24 10.34 -6.18
C SER A 70 13.19 11.22 -5.50
N ALA A 71 13.62 12.42 -5.05
CA ALA A 71 12.71 13.40 -4.45
C ALA A 71 11.63 13.88 -5.43
N GLU A 72 11.90 13.82 -6.74
CA GLU A 72 10.96 14.23 -7.80
C GLU A 72 9.93 13.13 -8.10
N GLU A 73 10.34 11.86 -8.06
CA GLU A 73 9.46 10.72 -8.35
C GLU A 73 8.57 10.33 -7.17
N TYR A 74 9.00 10.63 -5.93
CA TYR A 74 8.26 10.24 -4.74
C TYR A 74 6.85 10.85 -4.69
N PRO A 75 6.64 12.17 -4.89
CA PRO A 75 5.30 12.76 -4.94
C PRO A 75 4.45 12.21 -6.08
N LEU A 76 5.05 11.90 -7.24
CA LEU A 76 4.35 11.31 -8.37
C LEU A 76 3.81 9.92 -8.03
N LEU A 77 4.60 9.10 -7.35
CA LEU A 77 4.13 7.81 -6.87
C LEU A 77 2.99 7.98 -5.86
N LEU A 78 3.17 8.85 -4.87
CA LEU A 78 2.15 9.09 -3.84
C LEU A 78 0.82 9.54 -4.45
N GLY A 79 0.83 10.51 -5.36
CA GLY A 79 -0.39 10.99 -6.05
C GLY A 79 -1.01 9.96 -7.01
N SER A 80 -0.30 8.88 -7.34
CA SER A 80 -0.83 7.77 -8.15
C SER A 80 -1.44 6.64 -7.33
N ALA A 81 -1.21 6.63 -6.01
CA ALA A 81 -1.70 5.60 -5.12
C ALA A 81 -3.14 5.86 -4.68
N ASP A 82 -3.83 4.81 -4.26
CA ASP A 82 -5.19 4.88 -3.74
C ASP A 82 -5.25 5.21 -2.25
N LEU A 83 -4.32 4.66 -1.46
CA LEU A 83 -4.25 4.81 -0.01
C LEU A 83 -2.78 4.77 0.45
N GLY A 84 -2.40 5.70 1.32
CA GLY A 84 -1.13 5.69 2.04
C GLY A 84 -1.23 4.90 3.34
N VAL A 85 -0.21 4.11 3.69
CA VAL A 85 -0.16 3.37 4.96
C VAL A 85 1.05 3.82 5.77
N CYS A 86 0.81 4.26 7.01
CA CYS A 86 1.86 4.68 7.93
C CYS A 86 1.90 3.76 9.16
N LEU A 87 2.97 2.97 9.27
CA LEU A 87 3.23 2.10 10.44
C LEU A 87 4.16 2.77 11.48
N HIS A 88 4.54 4.04 11.27
CA HIS A 88 5.47 4.73 12.15
C HIS A 88 4.77 5.08 13.48
N THR A 89 5.42 4.72 14.58
CA THR A 89 5.07 5.20 15.92
C THR A 89 6.25 5.97 16.50
N SER A 90 5.97 7.02 17.28
CA SER A 90 7.00 7.71 18.05
C SER A 90 7.14 7.07 19.43
N PHE A 91 8.37 6.73 19.83
CA PHE A 91 8.66 6.21 21.17
C PHE A 91 8.36 7.25 22.26
N SER A 92 8.59 8.54 21.98
CA SER A 92 8.22 9.64 22.87
C SER A 92 6.70 9.89 22.88
N GLY A 93 6.03 9.48 21.80
CA GLY A 93 4.61 9.74 21.58
C GLY A 93 4.30 11.18 21.17
N LEU A 94 5.32 11.98 20.87
CA LEU A 94 5.19 13.41 20.56
C LEU A 94 5.50 13.75 19.10
N ASP A 95 6.26 12.90 18.41
CA ASP A 95 6.67 13.18 17.04
C ASP A 95 5.58 12.79 16.04
N LEU A 96 5.20 13.74 15.18
CA LEU A 96 4.31 13.48 14.05
C LEU A 96 5.07 12.83 12.89
N PRO A 97 4.46 11.90 12.16
CA PRO A 97 5.14 11.18 11.10
C PRO A 97 5.16 12.02 9.83
N MET A 98 6.33 12.54 9.44
CA MET A 98 6.49 13.35 8.22
C MET A 98 5.98 12.66 6.95
N LYS A 99 6.04 11.33 6.89
CA LYS A 99 5.48 10.55 5.78
C LYS A 99 3.99 10.81 5.56
N VAL A 100 3.22 11.02 6.63
CA VAL A 100 1.79 11.31 6.53
C VAL A 100 1.56 12.72 5.98
N VAL A 101 2.42 13.67 6.35
CA VAL A 101 2.41 15.03 5.79
C VAL A 101 2.69 14.99 4.28
N ASP A 102 3.68 14.21 3.84
CA ASP A 102 4.01 14.06 2.41
C ASP A 102 2.84 13.45 1.62
N MET A 103 2.18 12.42 2.17
CA MET A 103 1.01 11.79 1.58
C MET A 103 -0.16 12.78 1.44
N PHE A 104 -0.48 13.53 2.50
CA PHE A 104 -1.50 14.57 2.44
C PHE A 104 -1.14 15.69 1.46
N GLY A 105 0.13 16.09 1.38
CA GLY A 105 0.60 17.06 0.40
C GLY A 105 0.37 16.62 -1.05
N CYS A 106 0.25 15.32 -1.30
CA CYS A 106 -0.06 14.74 -2.60
C CYS A 106 -1.55 14.40 -2.79
N GLY A 107 -2.42 14.76 -1.85
CA GLY A 107 -3.85 14.41 -1.89
C GLY A 107 -4.15 12.93 -1.63
N LEU A 108 -3.18 12.17 -1.10
CA LEU A 108 -3.34 10.74 -0.80
C LEU A 108 -3.97 10.58 0.59
N PRO A 109 -5.17 9.97 0.74
CA PRO A 109 -5.70 9.62 2.05
C PRO A 109 -4.77 8.62 2.75
N VAL A 110 -4.76 8.67 4.09
CA VAL A 110 -3.82 7.88 4.89
C VAL A 110 -4.54 7.01 5.91
N CYS A 111 -4.10 5.76 6.02
CA CYS A 111 -4.38 4.86 7.13
C CYS A 111 -3.13 4.75 8.02
N ALA A 112 -3.18 5.28 9.24
CA ALA A 112 -2.02 5.38 10.13
C ALA A 112 -2.21 4.59 11.43
N VAL A 113 -1.11 4.07 11.97
CA VAL A 113 -1.13 3.41 13.27
C VAL A 113 -1.46 4.41 14.38
N SER A 114 -2.33 4.03 15.30
CA SER A 114 -2.78 4.85 16.42
C SER A 114 -1.68 4.98 17.48
N TYR A 115 -1.30 6.21 17.83
CA TYR A 115 -0.45 6.54 18.97
C TYR A 115 -0.76 7.94 19.47
N SER A 116 -0.21 8.34 20.63
CA SER A 116 -0.70 9.46 21.45
C SER A 116 -0.90 10.81 20.75
N CYS A 117 -0.12 11.17 19.72
CA CYS A 117 -0.27 12.46 19.04
C CYS A 117 -0.72 12.34 17.57
N ILE A 118 -0.95 11.13 17.04
CA ILE A 118 -1.29 10.97 15.61
C ILE A 118 -2.61 11.65 15.25
N ASP A 119 -3.51 11.78 16.21
CA ASP A 119 -4.81 12.40 16.05
C ASP A 119 -4.70 13.91 15.80
N GLU A 120 -3.60 14.57 16.18
CA GLU A 120 -3.31 15.96 15.80
C GLU A 120 -3.23 16.12 14.27
N LEU A 121 -2.75 15.08 13.57
CA LEU A 121 -2.54 15.08 12.13
C LEU A 121 -3.66 14.36 11.36
N VAL A 122 -4.08 13.18 11.84
CA VAL A 122 -5.08 12.33 11.20
C VAL A 122 -6.40 12.42 11.97
N LYS A 123 -7.40 13.01 11.33
CA LYS A 123 -8.79 13.07 11.79
C LYS A 123 -9.60 12.03 11.02
N VAL A 124 -10.00 10.98 11.74
CA VAL A 124 -10.81 9.87 11.22
C VAL A 124 -12.03 10.40 10.47
N GLU A 125 -12.34 9.79 9.32
CA GLU A 125 -13.44 10.17 8.40
C GLU A 125 -13.36 11.57 7.78
N LYS A 126 -12.32 12.36 8.10
CA LYS A 126 -12.11 13.68 7.50
C LYS A 126 -10.94 13.70 6.54
N ASN A 127 -9.78 13.18 6.95
CA ASN A 127 -8.57 13.15 6.12
C ASN A 127 -7.84 11.80 6.15
N GLY A 128 -8.31 10.83 6.92
CA GLY A 128 -7.69 9.51 6.97
C GLY A 128 -8.41 8.55 7.90
N LEU A 129 -7.73 7.44 8.19
CA LEU A 129 -8.16 6.32 9.01
C LEU A 129 -7.07 6.01 10.04
N LEU A 130 -7.46 5.45 11.18
CA LEU A 130 -6.55 5.04 12.25
C LEU A 130 -6.78 3.57 12.60
N PHE A 131 -5.71 2.84 12.89
CA PHE A 131 -5.78 1.44 13.32
C PHE A 131 -4.78 1.16 14.44
N SER A 132 -5.08 0.20 15.31
CA SER A 132 -4.22 -0.19 16.44
C SER A 132 -3.69 -1.61 16.31
N SER A 133 -4.21 -2.38 15.36
CA SER A 133 -3.88 -3.80 15.18
C SER A 133 -3.86 -4.21 13.71
N SER A 134 -3.25 -5.35 13.40
CA SER A 134 -3.27 -5.90 12.04
C SER A 134 -4.68 -6.27 11.55
N SER A 135 -5.57 -6.64 12.49
CA SER A 135 -6.97 -6.94 12.19
C SER A 135 -7.72 -5.67 11.80
N GLU A 136 -7.58 -4.61 12.61
CA GLU A 136 -8.16 -3.30 12.27
C GLU A 136 -7.62 -2.78 10.93
N LEU A 137 -6.32 -2.90 10.66
CA LEU A 137 -5.76 -2.49 9.37
C LEU A 137 -6.41 -3.23 8.19
N ALA A 138 -6.69 -4.53 8.35
CA ALA A 138 -7.38 -5.30 7.32
C ALA A 138 -8.83 -4.85 7.14
N ASP A 139 -9.54 -4.56 8.24
CA ASP A 139 -10.89 -4.02 8.21
C ASP A 139 -10.92 -2.66 7.51
N GLU A 140 -9.97 -1.76 7.82
CA GLU A 140 -9.84 -0.45 7.17
C GLU A 140 -9.61 -0.58 5.65
N PHE A 141 -8.83 -1.57 5.20
CA PHE A 141 -8.68 -1.83 3.75
C PHE A 141 -9.99 -2.26 3.09
N LEU A 142 -10.81 -3.06 3.76
CA LEU A 142 -12.11 -3.48 3.24
C LEU A 142 -13.10 -2.33 3.22
N VAL A 143 -13.21 -1.58 4.33
CA VAL A 143 -14.05 -0.39 4.42
C VAL A 143 -13.67 0.60 3.33
N PHE A 144 -12.37 0.92 3.20
CA PHE A 144 -11.87 1.81 2.16
C PHE A 144 -12.23 1.31 0.75
N TYR A 145 -12.06 0.02 0.47
CA TYR A 145 -12.41 -0.56 -0.83
C TYR A 145 -13.91 -0.44 -1.15
N PHE A 146 -14.80 -0.74 -0.19
CA PHE A 146 -16.24 -0.67 -0.40
C PHE A 146 -16.78 0.77 -0.41
N THR A 147 -16.10 1.71 0.23
CA THR A 147 -16.49 3.13 0.32
C THR A 147 -15.69 4.05 -0.61
N TYR A 148 -14.79 3.50 -1.43
CA TYR A 148 -13.80 4.22 -2.22
C TYR A 148 -14.34 5.39 -3.06
N GLN A 149 -15.57 5.28 -3.58
CA GLN A 149 -16.21 6.36 -4.34
C GLN A 149 -16.43 7.64 -3.51
N HIS A 150 -16.57 7.52 -2.19
CA HIS A 150 -16.75 8.64 -1.28
C HIS A 150 -15.44 9.41 -1.04
N TRP A 151 -14.30 8.71 -1.02
CA TRP A 151 -12.99 9.28 -0.74
C TRP A 151 -12.38 10.06 -1.90
N LYS A 152 -12.81 9.82 -3.16
CA LYS A 152 -12.39 10.61 -4.32
C LYS A 152 -12.99 12.03 -4.39
N MET A 153 -13.98 12.33 -3.55
CA MET A 153 -14.72 13.60 -3.57
C MET A 153 -14.24 14.60 -2.50
N LEU A 154 -13.31 14.20 -1.64
CA LEU A 154 -12.63 15.05 -0.66
C LEU A 154 -11.28 15.52 -1.21
#